data_AF-A0A947CQK8-F1
#
_entry.id   AF-A0A947CQK8-F1
#
_cell.length_a   1.000
_cell.length_b   1.000
_cell.length_c   1.000
_cell.angle_alpha   90.00
_cell.angle_beta   90.00
_cell.angle_gamma   90.00
#
_symmetry.space_group_name_H-M   'P 1'
#
loop_
_entity.id
_entity.type
_entity.pdbx_description
1 polymer ?
#
loop_
_entity_poly.entity_id
_entity_poly.type
_entity_poly.pdbx_seq_one_letter_code
_entity_poly.pdbx_strand_id
1 'polypeptide(L)'
;MSSSFNTLIISDLHLGEDLSPSANEATSRHVDLVERQLVGFFQHYSRRREDGRSWRVVVNGDMVDFMSITILPNRPELARLVADRGHDDDEFGLRRTINATMVKVKMVAERHADLMAAMAKFVARRHRIDIICGNHDVEFTWRDVQAEFKQAVVDAYHRLPESQRAGAASDQDIKDGIGFHPWFFYEPGVAWIEHGHQYDENCSFDYGLNPMHPARNEIVTNVDTAGTRYLTNYVREIDAHAQEDWSGLGYVRFAMSLGVRGTLRTAKAYHAFARALLSVRKATMGPRARRVRKPGHDRRLLELADEWSLEPSLLRDLDSLKRTPVISNMPRMMSILMLDKVLIVGITVVATLIAMLLWGLAWGSVAGFAAMFVASVLVWLVDRGRDVDPATPLKLVPERILARIDAQYCIFGHTHKPLRMGIEGGGVYLNTGTWLPSGKPGLLRAFTHVMIRHSGSGASAQLMQWRDGASRPFTDGGRLSKSSAAMSVQRADETSPSISAEAR
;
A
#
# COMPACT_ATOMS: atom_id res chain seq x y z
N MET A 1 -2.18 -15.59 -28.71
CA MET A 1 -2.10 -16.93 -28.07
C MET A 1 -2.99 -16.90 -26.83
N SER A 2 -3.83 -17.91 -26.57
CA SER A 2 -4.64 -17.94 -25.33
C SER A 2 -3.68 -18.02 -24.13
N SER A 3 -3.89 -17.19 -23.11
CA SER A 3 -3.15 -17.27 -21.85
C SER A 3 -3.28 -18.67 -21.24
N SER A 4 -2.17 -19.19 -20.72
CA SER A 4 -2.13 -20.48 -20.03
C SER A 4 -2.66 -20.41 -18.59
N PHE A 5 -2.92 -19.19 -18.11
CA PHE A 5 -3.40 -18.92 -16.77
C PHE A 5 -4.72 -18.15 -16.79
N ASN A 6 -5.57 -18.41 -15.79
CA ASN A 6 -6.48 -17.38 -15.29
C ASN A 6 -5.75 -16.61 -14.18
N THR A 7 -6.06 -15.32 -14.01
CA THR A 7 -5.30 -14.44 -13.11
C THR A 7 -6.16 -13.97 -11.94
N LEU A 8 -5.62 -14.07 -10.73
CA LEU A 8 -6.18 -13.54 -9.50
C LEU A 8 -5.26 -12.42 -9.03
N ILE A 9 -5.79 -11.23 -8.78
CA ILE A 9 -5.02 -10.07 -8.36
C ILE A 9 -5.46 -9.67 -6.95
N ILE A 10 -4.57 -9.84 -5.98
CA ILE A 10 -4.74 -9.44 -4.57
C ILE A 10 -3.74 -8.32 -4.26
N SER A 11 -3.98 -7.52 -3.23
CA SER A 11 -3.10 -6.39 -2.86
C SER A 11 -3.29 -6.02 -1.40
N ASP A 12 -2.35 -5.27 -0.84
CA ASP A 12 -2.47 -4.65 0.49
C ASP A 12 -2.76 -5.72 1.57
N LEU A 13 -1.85 -6.68 1.69
CA LEU A 13 -1.92 -7.81 2.63
C LEU A 13 -1.27 -7.47 3.98
N HIS A 14 -0.22 -6.63 3.97
CA HIS A 14 0.55 -6.17 5.12
C HIS A 14 0.98 -7.28 6.10
N LEU A 15 1.51 -8.38 5.56
CA LEU A 15 2.02 -9.48 6.38
C LEU A 15 3.13 -8.95 7.32
N GLY A 16 2.96 -9.20 8.62
CA GLY A 16 3.91 -8.80 9.66
C GLY A 16 3.61 -7.47 10.34
N GLU A 17 2.48 -6.80 10.04
CA GLU A 17 2.06 -5.60 10.80
C GLU A 17 1.94 -5.85 12.31
N ASP A 18 1.55 -7.07 12.71
CA ASP A 18 1.48 -7.51 14.11
C ASP A 18 2.85 -7.77 14.77
N LEU A 19 3.95 -7.69 14.01
CA LEU A 19 5.32 -7.69 14.53
C LEU A 19 5.82 -6.28 14.84
N SER A 20 5.00 -5.25 14.61
CA SER A 20 5.28 -3.87 15.02
C SER A 20 5.32 -3.73 16.55
N PRO A 21 6.17 -2.87 17.12
CA PRO A 21 6.14 -2.53 18.55
C PRO A 21 4.85 -1.85 19.00
N SER A 22 4.07 -1.28 18.07
CA SER A 22 2.76 -0.67 18.35
C SER A 22 1.61 -1.67 18.22
N ALA A 23 1.87 -2.90 17.75
CA ALA A 23 0.84 -3.92 17.62
C ALA A 23 0.23 -4.27 18.98
N ASN A 24 -1.09 -4.38 18.99
CA ASN A 24 -1.87 -4.81 20.15
C ASN A 24 -2.64 -6.11 19.82
N GLU A 25 -3.40 -6.62 20.78
CA GLU A 25 -4.16 -7.86 20.60
C GLU A 25 -5.17 -7.77 19.44
N ALA A 26 -5.77 -6.60 19.20
CA ALA A 26 -6.66 -6.40 18.06
C ALA A 26 -5.90 -6.49 16.73
N THR A 27 -4.70 -5.90 16.62
CA THR A 27 -3.83 -6.05 15.45
C THR A 27 -3.54 -7.53 15.16
N SER A 28 -3.10 -8.28 16.17
CA SER A 28 -2.80 -9.72 16.02
C SER A 28 -4.04 -10.52 15.58
N ARG A 29 -5.22 -10.27 16.16
CA ARG A 29 -6.47 -10.93 15.76
C ARG A 29 -6.87 -10.65 14.31
N HIS A 30 -6.64 -9.42 13.83
CA HIS A 30 -6.91 -9.08 12.44
C HIS A 30 -5.93 -9.77 11.50
N VAL A 31 -4.63 -9.76 11.81
CA VAL A 31 -3.62 -10.46 11.02
C VAL A 31 -3.89 -11.97 10.99
N ASP A 32 -4.29 -12.58 12.11
CA ASP A 32 -4.71 -13.99 12.13
C ASP A 32 -5.92 -14.26 11.23
N LEU A 33 -6.87 -13.32 11.15
CA LEU A 33 -8.01 -13.44 10.25
C LEU A 33 -7.55 -13.36 8.79
N VAL A 34 -6.68 -12.41 8.45
CA VAL A 34 -6.08 -12.26 7.12
C VAL A 34 -5.36 -13.53 6.71
N GLU A 35 -4.47 -14.05 7.56
CA GLU A 35 -3.71 -15.28 7.31
C GLU A 35 -4.65 -16.46 7.05
N ARG A 36 -5.65 -16.67 7.92
CA ARG A 36 -6.65 -17.75 7.72
C ARG A 36 -7.38 -17.62 6.38
N GLN A 37 -7.79 -16.41 5.99
CA GLN A 37 -8.47 -16.20 4.71
C GLN A 37 -7.52 -16.45 3.53
N LEU A 38 -6.27 -15.99 3.59
CA LEU A 38 -5.27 -16.19 2.53
C LEU A 38 -4.93 -17.68 2.37
N VAL A 39 -4.72 -18.40 3.48
CA VAL A 39 -4.51 -19.85 3.46
C VAL A 39 -5.70 -20.54 2.79
N GLY A 40 -6.92 -20.19 3.18
CA GLY A 40 -8.14 -20.71 2.55
C GLY A 40 -8.22 -20.41 1.04
N PHE A 41 -7.85 -19.18 0.65
CA PHE A 41 -7.82 -18.73 -0.75
C PHE A 41 -6.82 -19.54 -1.60
N PHE A 42 -5.57 -19.65 -1.17
CA PHE A 42 -4.56 -20.44 -1.85
C PHE A 42 -4.93 -21.93 -1.89
N GLN A 43 -5.49 -22.48 -0.81
CA GLN A 43 -5.96 -23.87 -0.79
C GLN A 43 -7.14 -24.11 -1.74
N HIS A 44 -8.06 -23.16 -1.87
CA HIS A 44 -9.19 -23.26 -2.78
C HIS A 44 -8.74 -23.31 -4.24
N TYR A 45 -7.89 -22.36 -4.64
CA TYR A 45 -7.43 -22.23 -6.03
C TYR A 45 -6.34 -23.25 -6.40
N SER A 46 -5.57 -23.75 -5.44
CA SER A 46 -4.63 -24.86 -5.68
C SER A 46 -5.32 -26.19 -6.00
N ARG A 47 -6.62 -26.35 -5.67
CA ARG A 47 -7.38 -27.58 -5.90
C ARG A 47 -8.31 -27.51 -7.10
N ARG A 48 -8.54 -26.32 -7.66
CA ARG A 48 -9.54 -26.08 -8.70
C ARG A 48 -8.90 -25.38 -9.88
N ARG A 49 -9.07 -25.94 -11.07
CA ARG A 49 -8.75 -25.29 -12.35
C ARG A 49 -10.08 -24.97 -13.03
N GLU A 50 -10.14 -23.84 -13.71
CA GLU A 50 -11.26 -23.50 -14.58
C GLU A 50 -10.79 -23.70 -16.03
N ASP A 51 -11.57 -24.46 -16.81
CA ASP A 51 -11.26 -24.81 -18.20
C ASP A 51 -9.86 -25.41 -18.39
N GLY A 52 -9.38 -26.17 -17.39
CA GLY A 52 -8.05 -26.79 -17.38
C GLY A 52 -6.87 -25.83 -17.16
N ARG A 53 -7.11 -24.51 -17.12
CA ARG A 53 -6.05 -23.50 -16.97
C ARG A 53 -5.48 -23.47 -15.55
N SER A 54 -4.18 -23.18 -15.45
CA SER A 54 -3.55 -22.89 -14.15
C SER A 54 -4.02 -21.54 -13.62
N TRP A 55 -3.88 -21.29 -12.32
CA TRP A 55 -4.00 -19.95 -11.76
C TRP A 55 -2.66 -19.25 -11.67
N ARG A 56 -2.65 -17.95 -11.96
CA ARG A 56 -1.61 -17.00 -11.57
C ARG A 56 -2.19 -16.09 -10.49
N VAL A 57 -1.52 -16.00 -9.35
CA VAL A 57 -1.81 -14.98 -8.34
C VAL A 57 -0.82 -13.85 -8.52
N VAL A 58 -1.30 -12.67 -8.87
CA VAL A 58 -0.52 -11.42 -8.85
C VAL A 58 -0.78 -10.74 -7.51
N VAL A 59 0.25 -10.60 -6.68
CA VAL A 59 0.20 -9.79 -5.46
C VAL A 59 0.65 -8.38 -5.83
N ASN A 60 -0.30 -7.46 -5.94
CA ASN A 60 -0.12 -6.12 -6.50
C ASN A 60 0.40 -5.09 -5.49
N GLY A 61 1.52 -5.40 -4.83
CA GLY A 61 2.14 -4.55 -3.82
C GLY A 61 1.61 -4.76 -2.41
N ASP A 62 2.41 -4.28 -1.45
CA ASP A 62 2.15 -4.30 -0.02
C ASP A 62 1.79 -5.69 0.50
N MET A 63 2.53 -6.70 0.03
CA MET A 63 2.42 -8.07 0.52
C MET A 63 2.97 -8.16 1.95
N VAL A 64 4.16 -7.60 2.18
CA VAL A 64 4.85 -7.64 3.47
C VAL A 64 5.00 -6.22 3.99
N ASP A 65 4.67 -5.99 5.26
CA ASP A 65 4.84 -4.67 5.85
C ASP A 65 6.24 -4.48 6.46
N PHE A 66 7.28 -4.41 5.61
CA PHE A 66 8.65 -4.27 6.11
C PHE A 66 8.84 -2.96 6.88
N MET A 67 8.05 -1.92 6.61
CA MET A 67 8.20 -0.63 7.28
C MET A 67 7.61 -0.59 8.69
N SER A 68 6.53 -1.31 8.97
CA SER A 68 5.98 -1.42 10.33
C SER A 68 6.82 -2.33 11.23
N ILE A 69 7.44 -3.39 10.67
CA ILE A 69 8.31 -4.28 11.43
C ILE A 69 9.55 -3.52 11.95
N THR A 70 9.62 -3.33 13.25
CA THR A 70 10.74 -2.62 13.90
C THR A 70 11.61 -3.60 14.67
N ILE A 71 12.87 -3.72 14.25
CA ILE A 71 13.88 -4.45 15.01
C ILE A 71 14.54 -3.43 15.93
N LEU A 72 14.25 -3.51 17.23
CA LEU A 72 14.94 -2.73 18.25
C LEU A 72 16.23 -3.45 18.68
N PRO A 73 17.32 -2.72 18.98
CA PRO A 73 18.60 -3.34 19.32
C PRO A 73 18.63 -4.09 20.66
N ASN A 74 17.58 -3.99 21.48
CA ASN A 74 17.39 -4.81 22.67
C ASN A 74 17.07 -6.28 22.37
N ARG A 75 17.01 -6.65 21.08
CA ARG A 75 17.10 -8.03 20.54
C ARG A 75 18.54 -8.28 20.06
N PRO A 76 19.52 -8.47 20.97
CA PRO A 76 20.94 -8.48 20.62
C PRO A 76 21.32 -9.54 19.57
N GLU A 77 20.60 -10.67 19.54
CA GLU A 77 20.74 -11.72 18.54
C GLU A 77 20.42 -11.25 17.11
N LEU A 78 19.42 -10.38 16.94
CA LEU A 78 19.03 -9.82 15.65
C LEU A 78 19.83 -8.56 15.32
N ALA A 79 20.14 -7.74 16.33
CA ALA A 79 20.83 -6.47 16.15
C ALA A 79 22.31 -6.66 15.76
N ARG A 80 22.95 -7.75 16.20
CA ARG A 80 24.33 -8.13 15.80
C ARG A 80 24.48 -8.38 14.30
N LEU A 81 23.39 -8.67 13.58
CA LEU A 81 23.40 -8.89 12.13
C LEU A 81 23.52 -7.59 11.32
N VAL A 82 23.49 -6.42 11.99
CA VAL A 82 23.65 -5.10 11.37
C VAL A 82 24.83 -4.37 12.00
N ALA A 83 25.93 -4.29 11.24
CA ALA A 83 27.23 -3.79 11.70
C ALA A 83 27.34 -2.24 11.73
N ASP A 84 26.56 -1.53 10.92
CA ASP A 84 26.56 -0.06 10.81
C ASP A 84 25.37 0.56 11.55
N ARG A 85 25.39 0.51 12.90
CA ARG A 85 24.33 1.06 13.75
C ARG A 85 24.70 2.46 14.27
N GLY A 86 23.75 3.39 14.22
CA GLY A 86 23.87 4.72 14.82
C GLY A 86 22.88 4.95 15.96
N HIS A 87 23.05 6.04 16.73
CA HIS A 87 22.16 6.40 17.85
C HIS A 87 20.67 6.49 17.47
N ASP A 88 20.37 6.93 16.25
CA ASP A 88 18.98 6.99 15.75
C ASP A 88 18.37 5.56 15.60
N ASP A 89 19.19 4.55 15.30
CA ASP A 89 18.77 3.16 15.16
C ASP A 89 18.48 2.51 16.53
N ASP A 90 19.16 2.97 17.57
CA ASP A 90 18.94 2.48 18.93
C ASP A 90 17.59 2.89 19.50
N GLU A 91 17.12 4.05 19.09
CA GLU A 91 15.89 4.64 19.61
C GLU A 91 14.67 4.38 18.71
N PHE A 92 14.83 4.46 17.39
CA PHE A 92 13.72 4.35 16.42
C PHE A 92 13.76 3.06 15.60
N GLY A 93 14.59 2.09 16.02
CA GLY A 93 14.78 0.80 15.35
C GLY A 93 15.63 0.87 14.08
N LEU A 94 16.03 -0.30 13.56
CA LEU A 94 16.98 -0.38 12.44
C LEU A 94 16.45 0.26 11.13
N ARG A 95 17.35 0.92 10.40
CA ARG A 95 17.13 1.44 9.04
C ARG A 95 16.77 0.34 8.03
N ARG A 96 16.16 0.75 6.90
CA ARG A 96 15.82 -0.11 5.75
C ARG A 96 17.08 -0.53 4.97
N THR A 97 17.95 -1.29 5.62
CA THR A 97 19.16 -1.90 5.05
C THR A 97 18.87 -3.34 4.63
N ILE A 98 19.63 -3.86 3.66
CA ILE A 98 19.47 -5.24 3.19
C ILE A 98 19.54 -6.26 4.35
N ASN A 99 20.52 -6.15 5.24
CA ASN A 99 20.66 -7.06 6.38
C ASN A 99 19.47 -7.03 7.33
N ALA A 100 18.96 -5.83 7.64
CA ALA A 100 17.77 -5.70 8.48
C ALA A 100 16.56 -6.35 7.80
N THR A 101 16.40 -6.18 6.48
CA THR A 101 15.29 -6.79 5.73
C THR A 101 15.40 -8.30 5.67
N MET A 102 16.59 -8.87 5.48
CA MET A 102 16.77 -10.33 5.50
C MET A 102 16.30 -10.94 6.82
N VAL A 103 16.53 -10.25 7.96
CA VAL A 103 15.97 -10.65 9.25
C VAL A 103 14.45 -10.54 9.27
N LYS A 104 13.89 -9.45 8.75
CA LYS A 104 12.43 -9.26 8.68
C LYS A 104 11.75 -10.34 7.83
N VAL A 105 12.33 -10.77 6.71
CA VAL A 105 11.81 -11.88 5.89
C VAL A 105 11.70 -13.15 6.72
N LYS A 106 12.72 -13.49 7.51
CA LYS A 106 12.70 -14.66 8.39
C LYS A 106 11.61 -14.55 9.46
N MET A 107 11.50 -13.38 10.11
CA MET A 107 10.45 -13.13 11.11
C MET A 107 9.05 -13.29 10.52
N VAL A 108 8.82 -12.76 9.31
CA VAL A 108 7.54 -12.87 8.60
C VAL A 108 7.27 -14.31 8.18
N ALA A 109 8.26 -15.02 7.64
CA ALA A 109 8.12 -16.41 7.24
C ALA A 109 7.83 -17.34 8.42
N GLU A 110 8.45 -17.09 9.57
CA GLU A 110 8.17 -17.81 10.81
C GLU A 110 6.76 -17.51 11.33
N ARG A 111 6.39 -16.22 11.37
CA ARG A 111 5.06 -15.76 11.81
C ARG A 111 3.92 -16.29 10.92
N HIS A 112 4.16 -16.41 9.62
CA HIS A 112 3.18 -16.77 8.59
C HIS A 112 3.47 -18.14 7.96
N ALA A 113 3.97 -19.09 8.75
CA ALA A 113 4.45 -20.38 8.25
C ALA A 113 3.38 -21.18 7.51
N ASP A 114 2.12 -21.10 7.93
CA ASP A 114 0.99 -21.77 7.28
C ASP A 114 0.68 -21.17 5.91
N LEU A 115 0.79 -19.85 5.77
CA LEU A 115 0.67 -19.18 4.49
C LEU A 115 1.83 -19.55 3.55
N MET A 116 3.07 -19.57 4.04
CA MET A 116 4.23 -20.02 3.24
C MET A 116 4.03 -21.45 2.73
N ALA A 117 3.51 -22.34 3.58
CA ALA A 117 3.16 -23.70 3.18
C ALA A 117 2.01 -23.74 2.14
N ALA A 118 1.01 -22.87 2.26
CA ALA A 118 -0.08 -22.77 1.28
C ALA A 118 0.42 -22.26 -0.08
N MET A 119 1.30 -21.25 -0.09
CA MET A 119 1.96 -20.74 -1.30
C MET A 119 2.83 -21.82 -1.97
N ALA A 120 3.62 -22.55 -1.17
CA ALA A 120 4.42 -23.68 -1.65
C ALA A 120 3.55 -24.75 -2.34
N LYS A 121 2.45 -25.17 -1.70
CA LYS A 121 1.51 -26.14 -2.30
C LYS A 121 0.86 -25.61 -3.58
N PHE A 122 0.57 -24.32 -3.65
CA PHE A 122 0.00 -23.69 -4.83
C PHE A 122 0.98 -23.78 -6.01
N VAL A 123 2.23 -23.36 -5.81
CA VAL A 123 3.27 -23.43 -6.84
C VAL A 123 3.62 -24.87 -7.23
N ALA A 124 3.76 -25.78 -6.26
CA ALA A 124 4.03 -27.20 -6.51
C ALA A 124 3.00 -27.87 -7.44
N ARG A 125 1.79 -27.30 -7.55
CA ARG A 125 0.72 -27.76 -8.45
C ARG A 125 0.72 -27.04 -9.81
N ARG A 126 1.86 -26.47 -10.21
CA ARG A 126 2.08 -25.75 -11.47
C ARG A 126 1.20 -24.50 -11.62
N HIS A 127 0.85 -23.88 -10.49
CA HIS A 127 0.34 -22.53 -10.47
C HIS A 127 1.50 -21.54 -10.28
N ARG A 128 1.23 -20.24 -10.41
CA ARG A 128 2.27 -19.22 -10.38
C ARG A 128 1.91 -18.06 -9.46
N ILE A 129 2.89 -17.52 -8.75
CA ILE A 129 2.75 -16.32 -7.92
C ILE A 129 3.68 -15.27 -8.50
N ASP A 130 3.18 -14.06 -8.74
CA ASP A 130 3.95 -12.93 -9.23
C ASP A 130 3.75 -11.76 -8.26
N ILE A 131 4.80 -11.24 -7.64
CA ILE A 131 4.72 -10.19 -6.61
C ILE A 131 5.21 -8.88 -7.21
N ILE A 132 4.37 -7.86 -7.25
CA ILE A 132 4.74 -6.49 -7.60
C ILE A 132 5.14 -5.75 -6.34
N CYS A 133 6.21 -4.93 -6.38
CA CYS A 133 6.62 -4.12 -5.23
C CYS A 133 5.65 -2.94 -4.99
N GLY A 134 5.16 -2.79 -3.77
CA GLY A 134 4.45 -1.63 -3.25
C GLY A 134 5.36 -0.69 -2.44
N ASN A 135 4.79 0.24 -1.67
CA ASN A 135 5.57 1.16 -0.81
C ASN A 135 6.01 0.50 0.51
N HIS A 136 5.26 -0.48 1.01
CA HIS A 136 5.58 -1.21 2.24
C HIS A 136 6.64 -2.30 2.05
N ASP A 137 6.81 -2.80 0.82
CA ASP A 137 7.74 -3.88 0.46
C ASP A 137 8.71 -3.57 -0.68
N VAL A 138 9.06 -2.28 -0.84
CA VAL A 138 10.09 -1.79 -1.79
C VAL A 138 11.40 -2.59 -1.70
N GLU A 139 11.73 -3.15 -0.54
CA GLU A 139 12.94 -3.96 -0.34
C GLU A 139 13.00 -5.21 -1.20
N PHE A 140 11.89 -5.69 -1.75
CA PHE A 140 11.92 -6.71 -2.81
C PHE A 140 12.62 -6.23 -4.09
N THR A 141 13.02 -4.96 -4.20
CA THR A 141 13.97 -4.53 -5.24
C THR A 141 15.34 -5.22 -5.14
N TRP A 142 15.73 -5.73 -3.97
CA TRP A 142 16.97 -6.48 -3.79
C TRP A 142 16.77 -7.95 -4.11
N ARG A 143 17.57 -8.47 -5.04
CA ARG A 143 17.54 -9.88 -5.45
C ARG A 143 17.80 -10.84 -4.29
N ASP A 144 18.66 -10.46 -3.33
CA ASP A 144 18.95 -11.30 -2.16
C ASP A 144 17.72 -11.44 -1.25
N VAL A 145 16.93 -10.37 -1.09
CA VAL A 145 15.67 -10.40 -0.32
C VAL A 145 14.63 -11.27 -1.02
N GLN A 146 14.54 -11.19 -2.35
CA GLN A 146 13.69 -12.09 -3.14
C GLN A 146 14.13 -13.55 -2.97
N ALA A 147 15.43 -13.82 -3.02
CA ALA A 147 15.99 -15.17 -2.86
C ALA A 147 15.70 -15.74 -1.47
N GLU A 148 15.85 -14.94 -0.41
CA GLU A 148 15.51 -15.32 0.96
C GLU A 148 14.02 -15.65 1.10
N PHE A 149 13.14 -14.82 0.52
CA PHE A 149 11.70 -15.08 0.54
C PHE A 149 11.36 -16.38 -0.17
N LYS A 150 11.92 -16.61 -1.36
CA LYS A 150 11.72 -17.88 -2.08
C LYS A 150 12.24 -19.06 -1.28
N GLN A 151 13.39 -18.93 -0.62
CA GLN A 151 13.94 -19.96 0.23
C GLN A 151 13.02 -20.28 1.40
N ALA A 152 12.43 -19.27 2.04
CA ALA A 152 11.45 -19.48 3.10
C ALA A 152 10.22 -20.29 2.64
N VAL A 153 9.76 -20.09 1.39
CA VAL A 153 8.68 -20.90 0.80
C VAL A 153 9.14 -22.34 0.52
N VAL A 154 10.38 -22.54 0.06
CA VAL A 154 10.99 -23.88 -0.10
C VAL A 154 11.10 -24.59 1.26
N ASP A 155 11.56 -23.92 2.30
CA ASP A 155 11.68 -24.49 3.64
C ASP A 155 10.30 -24.85 4.23
N ALA A 156 9.27 -24.06 3.93
CA ALA A 156 7.89 -24.41 4.24
C ALA A 156 7.40 -25.63 3.44
N TYR A 157 7.80 -25.77 2.18
CA TYR A 157 7.49 -26.94 1.36
C TYR A 157 8.08 -28.22 1.92
N HIS A 158 9.35 -28.22 2.31
CA HIS A 158 10.04 -29.40 2.87
C HIS A 158 9.43 -29.92 4.17
N ARG A 159 8.73 -29.06 4.92
CA ARG A 159 7.98 -29.46 6.13
C ARG A 159 6.68 -30.20 5.81
N LEU A 160 6.24 -30.20 4.56
CA LEU A 160 5.00 -30.85 4.12
C LEU A 160 5.24 -32.29 3.68
N PRO A 161 4.33 -33.24 4.02
CA PRO A 161 4.45 -34.63 3.56
C PRO A 161 4.44 -34.78 2.03
N GLU A 162 3.83 -33.83 1.31
CA GLU A 162 3.80 -33.83 -0.15
C GLU A 162 5.19 -33.67 -0.80
N SER A 163 6.14 -33.02 -0.11
CA SER A 163 7.51 -32.83 -0.61
C SER A 163 8.29 -34.13 -0.76
N GLN A 164 7.91 -35.18 -0.01
CA GLN A 164 8.60 -36.46 0.03
C GLN A 164 8.03 -37.48 -0.97
N ARG A 165 7.02 -37.11 -1.76
CA ARG A 165 6.36 -38.03 -2.70
C ARG A 165 7.16 -38.16 -3.99
N ALA A 166 7.07 -39.32 -4.63
CA ALA A 166 7.61 -39.51 -5.98
C ALA A 166 6.95 -38.50 -6.96
N GLY A 167 7.76 -37.75 -7.69
CA GLY A 167 7.29 -36.70 -8.61
C GLY A 167 6.92 -35.37 -7.92
N ALA A 168 7.30 -35.17 -6.65
CA ALA A 168 7.22 -33.89 -5.98
C ALA A 168 8.00 -32.79 -6.73
N ALA A 169 7.52 -31.55 -6.63
CA ALA A 169 8.21 -30.39 -7.17
C ALA A 169 9.61 -30.23 -6.54
N SER A 170 10.61 -29.89 -7.35
CA SER A 170 11.95 -29.56 -6.87
C SER A 170 12.00 -28.16 -6.25
N ASP A 171 13.06 -27.87 -5.49
CA ASP A 171 13.32 -26.52 -4.96
C ASP A 171 13.33 -25.46 -6.07
N GLN A 172 13.85 -25.82 -7.24
CA GLN A 172 13.90 -24.94 -8.40
C GLN A 172 12.50 -24.70 -8.98
N ASP A 173 11.65 -25.74 -9.06
CA ASP A 173 10.25 -25.58 -9.50
C ASP A 173 9.48 -24.61 -8.57
N ILE A 174 9.70 -24.69 -7.27
CA ILE A 174 9.09 -23.76 -6.30
C ILE A 174 9.62 -22.34 -6.50
N LYS A 175 10.94 -22.17 -6.64
CA LYS A 175 11.60 -20.88 -6.85
C LYS A 175 11.19 -20.21 -8.16
N ASP A 176 11.01 -20.98 -9.23
CA ASP A 176 10.64 -20.49 -10.57
C ASP A 176 9.16 -20.16 -10.68
N GLY A 177 8.31 -20.80 -9.88
CA GLY A 177 6.89 -20.45 -9.81
C GLY A 177 6.59 -19.19 -9.01
N ILE A 178 7.61 -18.50 -8.46
CA ILE A 178 7.49 -17.22 -7.76
C ILE A 178 8.29 -16.15 -8.53
N GLY A 179 7.60 -15.18 -9.13
CA GLY A 179 8.19 -14.02 -9.81
C GLY A 179 8.13 -12.76 -8.95
N PHE A 180 9.06 -11.83 -9.18
CA PHE A 180 9.06 -10.50 -8.57
C PHE A 180 9.16 -9.43 -9.65
N HIS A 181 8.34 -8.39 -9.52
CA HIS A 181 8.19 -7.30 -10.48
C HIS A 181 8.42 -5.97 -9.76
N PRO A 182 9.47 -5.21 -10.10
CA PRO A 182 9.81 -3.98 -9.37
C PRO A 182 8.83 -2.83 -9.62
N TRP A 183 7.91 -2.95 -10.59
CA TRP A 183 6.97 -1.88 -10.95
C TRP A 183 5.60 -2.40 -11.38
N PHE A 184 5.53 -3.22 -12.43
CA PHE A 184 4.26 -3.66 -13.01
C PHE A 184 4.30 -5.12 -13.45
N PHE A 185 3.11 -5.71 -13.57
CA PHE A 185 2.86 -6.91 -14.36
C PHE A 185 1.98 -6.53 -15.56
N TYR A 186 2.33 -7.02 -16.75
CA TYR A 186 1.62 -6.67 -17.98
C TYR A 186 1.19 -7.91 -18.75
N GLU A 187 -0.08 -7.97 -19.14
CA GLU A 187 -0.59 -8.96 -20.09
C GLU A 187 -1.10 -8.24 -21.34
N PRO A 188 -0.37 -8.32 -22.47
CA PRO A 188 -0.72 -7.61 -23.70
C PRO A 188 -2.16 -7.87 -24.17
N GLY A 189 -2.86 -6.80 -24.53
CA GLY A 189 -4.27 -6.79 -24.92
C GLY A 189 -5.25 -7.05 -23.79
N VAL A 190 -4.77 -7.27 -22.55
CA VAL A 190 -5.60 -7.68 -21.41
C VAL A 190 -5.47 -6.70 -20.26
N ALA A 191 -4.34 -6.65 -19.57
CA ALA A 191 -4.22 -5.89 -18.33
C ALA A 191 -2.84 -5.29 -18.07
N TRP A 192 -2.84 -4.03 -17.61
CA TRP A 192 -1.72 -3.39 -16.94
C TRP A 192 -1.98 -3.37 -15.43
N ILE A 193 -1.08 -3.97 -14.65
CA ILE A 193 -1.22 -4.12 -13.20
C ILE A 193 -0.02 -3.47 -12.53
N GLU A 194 -0.25 -2.47 -11.69
CA GLU A 194 0.78 -1.86 -10.84
C GLU A 194 0.17 -1.44 -9.50
N HIS A 195 0.98 -1.29 -8.45
CA HIS A 195 0.42 -1.01 -7.13
C HIS A 195 -0.22 0.39 -7.04
N GLY A 196 0.42 1.41 -7.64
CA GLY A 196 -0.11 2.78 -7.74
C GLY A 196 0.51 3.81 -6.80
N HIS A 197 1.33 3.40 -5.81
CA HIS A 197 1.98 4.31 -4.85
C HIS A 197 2.83 5.43 -5.47
N GLN A 198 3.29 5.28 -6.72
CA GLN A 198 4.04 6.32 -7.43
C GLN A 198 3.16 7.55 -7.78
N TYR A 199 1.84 7.43 -7.69
CA TYR A 199 0.90 8.53 -7.91
C TYR A 199 0.47 9.23 -6.61
N ASP A 200 0.95 8.77 -5.45
CA ASP A 200 0.86 9.44 -4.16
C ASP A 200 2.21 10.11 -3.82
N GLU A 201 2.20 11.42 -3.58
CA GLU A 201 3.41 12.19 -3.28
C GLU A 201 4.07 11.81 -1.93
N ASN A 202 3.35 11.18 -1.01
CA ASN A 202 3.85 10.73 0.29
C ASN A 202 4.59 9.40 0.19
N CYS A 203 4.17 8.55 -0.76
CA CYS A 203 4.66 7.19 -0.94
C CYS A 203 5.60 7.06 -2.15
N SER A 204 5.53 7.97 -3.12
CA SER A 204 6.33 7.95 -4.36
C SER A 204 7.84 8.11 -4.14
N PHE A 205 8.60 7.72 -5.16
CA PHE A 205 10.05 7.82 -5.22
C PHE A 205 10.47 8.52 -6.52
N ASP A 206 11.42 9.47 -6.47
CA ASP A 206 11.92 10.13 -7.69
C ASP A 206 12.41 9.12 -8.75
N TYR A 207 13.03 8.05 -8.24
CA TYR A 207 13.66 6.98 -9.00
C TYR A 207 13.16 5.63 -8.45
N GLY A 208 11.88 5.29 -8.70
CA GLY A 208 11.24 4.08 -8.15
C GLY A 208 11.97 2.77 -8.44
N LEU A 209 12.50 2.60 -9.65
CA LEU A 209 13.33 1.44 -10.02
C LEU A 209 14.78 1.45 -9.47
N ASN A 210 15.17 2.50 -8.75
CA ASN A 210 16.43 2.57 -8.00
C ASN A 210 16.23 3.43 -6.73
N PRO A 211 15.47 2.93 -5.75
CA PRO A 211 15.03 3.70 -4.58
C PRO A 211 16.14 3.78 -3.50
N MET A 212 17.41 3.68 -3.89
CA MET A 212 18.55 3.64 -2.98
C MET A 212 18.94 5.04 -2.50
N HIS A 213 19.37 5.13 -1.24
CA HIS A 213 20.00 6.32 -0.70
C HIS A 213 21.35 6.58 -1.41
N PRO A 214 21.67 7.82 -1.81
CA PRO A 214 22.81 8.10 -2.69
C PRO A 214 24.19 7.92 -2.03
N ALA A 215 24.24 7.83 -0.70
CA ALA A 215 25.48 7.73 0.07
C ALA A 215 25.50 6.57 1.08
N ARG A 216 24.41 5.81 1.21
CA ARG A 216 24.25 4.75 2.22
C ARG A 216 23.62 3.53 1.55
N ASN A 217 23.97 2.33 1.99
CA ASN A 217 23.43 1.10 1.43
C ASN A 217 22.06 0.75 2.04
N GLU A 218 21.06 1.61 1.79
CA GLU A 218 19.70 1.50 2.31
C GLU A 218 18.68 2.09 1.33
N ILE A 219 17.41 1.72 1.49
CA ILE A 219 16.30 2.36 0.77
C ILE A 219 16.12 3.79 1.30
N VAL A 220 15.90 4.75 0.38
CA VAL A 220 15.64 6.14 0.74
C VAL A 220 14.31 6.27 1.48
N THR A 221 14.30 7.11 2.50
CA THR A 221 13.09 7.36 3.30
C THR A 221 12.19 8.39 2.62
N ASN A 222 10.93 8.05 2.36
CA ASN A 222 9.86 8.98 1.98
C ASN A 222 9.05 9.42 3.21
N VAL A 223 7.99 10.21 3.01
CA VAL A 223 7.14 10.72 4.12
C VAL A 223 6.50 9.56 4.88
N ASP A 224 5.93 8.61 4.15
CA ASP A 224 5.27 7.43 4.68
C ASP A 224 6.21 6.59 5.57
N THR A 225 7.39 6.24 5.05
CA THR A 225 8.42 5.50 5.80
C THR A 225 8.88 6.26 7.05
N ALA A 226 9.09 7.57 6.95
CA ALA A 226 9.50 8.38 8.09
C ALA A 226 8.39 8.47 9.14
N GLY A 227 7.13 8.62 8.72
CA GLY A 227 5.97 8.67 9.60
C GLY A 227 5.87 7.38 10.40
N THR A 228 5.94 6.24 9.73
CA THR A 228 5.87 4.93 10.38
C THR A 228 7.01 4.72 11.36
N ARG A 229 8.26 5.00 10.97
CA ARG A 229 9.43 4.79 11.84
C ARG A 229 9.45 5.71 13.06
N TYR A 230 9.26 7.01 12.87
CA TYR A 230 9.47 8.00 13.92
C TYR A 230 8.22 8.33 14.71
N LEU A 231 7.03 8.19 14.13
CA LEU A 231 5.75 8.49 14.80
C LEU A 231 5.05 7.20 15.21
N THR A 232 4.56 6.41 14.25
CA THR A 232 3.70 5.23 14.53
C THR A 232 4.37 4.19 15.42
N ASN A 233 5.62 3.82 15.11
CA ASN A 233 6.31 2.75 15.84
C ASN A 233 6.88 3.22 17.19
N TYR A 234 7.10 4.53 17.36
CA TYR A 234 7.70 5.10 18.57
C TYR A 234 6.66 5.63 19.56
N VAL A 235 5.62 6.30 19.07
CA VAL A 235 4.49 6.79 19.87
C VAL A 235 3.36 5.78 19.76
N ARG A 236 3.44 4.72 20.57
CA ARG A 236 2.51 3.58 20.54
C ARG A 236 1.05 3.96 20.82
N GLU A 237 0.84 5.13 21.42
CA GLU A 237 -0.48 5.71 21.66
C GLU A 237 -1.13 6.28 20.37
N ILE A 238 -0.37 6.48 19.29
CA ILE A 238 -0.86 6.86 17.97
C ILE A 238 -1.25 5.59 17.21
N ASP A 239 -2.55 5.34 17.10
CA ASP A 239 -3.10 4.35 16.17
C ASP A 239 -3.22 4.98 14.78
N ALA A 240 -2.44 4.48 13.82
CA ALA A 240 -2.39 4.98 12.45
C ALA A 240 -3.74 4.84 11.72
N HIS A 241 -4.57 3.86 12.09
CA HIS A 241 -5.84 3.56 11.42
C HIS A 241 -7.06 4.24 12.06
N ALA A 242 -6.91 4.80 13.27
CA ALA A 242 -8.03 5.37 14.05
C ALA A 242 -8.18 6.89 13.93
N GLN A 243 -7.21 7.59 13.32
CA GLN A 243 -7.15 9.07 13.34
C GLN A 243 -7.90 9.78 12.20
N GLU A 244 -8.32 9.06 11.16
CA GLU A 244 -8.93 9.67 9.96
C GLU A 244 -10.29 10.37 10.21
N ASP A 245 -10.93 10.17 11.37
CA ASP A 245 -12.26 10.71 11.70
C ASP A 245 -12.29 11.64 12.91
N TRP A 246 -11.13 12.06 13.42
CA TRP A 246 -11.11 12.84 14.66
C TRP A 246 -11.58 14.29 14.44
N SER A 247 -12.63 14.66 15.18
CA SER A 247 -12.99 16.07 15.36
C SER A 247 -11.88 16.85 16.05
N GLY A 248 -11.87 18.19 15.93
CA GLY A 248 -10.90 19.04 16.64
C GLY A 248 -10.89 18.82 18.16
N LEU A 249 -12.04 18.48 18.76
CA LEU A 249 -12.13 18.07 20.17
C LEU A 249 -11.49 16.71 20.45
N GLY A 250 -11.52 15.78 19.49
CA GLY A 250 -10.83 14.49 19.56
C GLY A 250 -9.31 14.67 19.66
N TYR A 251 -8.73 15.56 18.86
CA TYR A 251 -7.31 15.90 18.94
C TYR A 251 -6.92 16.53 20.28
N VAL A 252 -7.72 17.45 20.81
CA VAL A 252 -7.47 18.08 22.12
C VAL A 252 -7.55 17.05 23.25
N ARG A 253 -8.57 16.18 23.23
CA ARG A 253 -8.73 15.10 24.21
C ARG A 253 -7.55 14.11 24.14
N PHE A 254 -7.10 13.75 22.94
CA PHE A 254 -5.92 12.92 22.76
C PHE A 254 -4.66 13.59 23.31
N ALA A 255 -4.42 14.85 22.97
CA ALA A 255 -3.27 15.60 23.47
C ALA A 255 -3.26 15.67 25.01
N MET A 256 -4.43 15.85 25.64
CA MET A 256 -4.55 15.79 27.10
C MET A 256 -4.32 14.38 27.65
N SER A 257 -4.76 13.34 26.94
CA SER A 257 -4.61 11.94 27.37
C SER A 257 -3.16 11.44 27.37
N LEU A 258 -2.27 12.06 26.57
CA LEU A 258 -0.85 11.71 26.51
C LEU A 258 -0.10 12.07 27.81
N GLY A 259 -0.60 13.03 28.60
CA GLY A 259 0.11 13.58 29.75
C GLY A 259 1.45 14.22 29.37
N VAL A 260 2.18 14.77 30.35
CA VAL A 260 3.45 15.50 30.09
C VAL A 260 4.50 14.61 29.41
N ARG A 261 4.64 13.36 29.87
CA ARG A 261 5.62 12.41 29.31
C ARG A 261 5.27 12.00 27.88
N GLY A 262 4.00 11.72 27.58
CA GLY A 262 3.57 11.38 26.22
C GLY A 262 3.68 12.58 25.28
N THR A 263 3.40 13.81 25.75
CA THR A 263 3.61 15.03 24.97
C THR A 263 5.08 15.25 24.63
N LEU A 264 6.00 15.11 25.61
CA LEU A 264 7.44 15.23 25.35
C LEU A 264 7.94 14.13 24.40
N ARG A 265 7.45 12.89 24.54
CA ARG A 265 7.77 11.79 23.63
C ARG A 265 7.29 12.10 22.21
N THR A 266 6.07 12.60 22.05
CA THR A 266 5.50 12.99 20.75
C THR A 266 6.27 14.15 20.12
N ALA A 267 6.66 15.15 20.92
CA ALA A 267 7.49 16.26 20.43
C ALA A 267 8.87 15.76 19.96
N LYS A 268 9.50 14.83 20.68
CA LYS A 268 10.77 14.20 20.28
C LYS A 268 10.62 13.40 18.99
N ALA A 269 9.57 12.58 18.90
CA ALA A 269 9.21 11.80 17.72
C ALA A 269 9.04 12.70 16.48
N TYR A 270 8.28 13.77 16.65
CA TYR A 270 8.03 14.76 15.60
C TYR A 270 9.30 15.49 15.16
N HIS A 271 10.15 15.86 16.11
CA HIS A 271 11.44 16.47 15.82
C HIS A 271 12.34 15.51 15.02
N ALA A 272 12.39 14.23 15.39
CA ALA A 272 13.15 13.22 14.66
C ALA A 272 12.59 13.01 13.24
N PHE A 273 11.26 12.92 13.10
CA PHE A 273 10.57 12.87 11.81
C PHE A 273 10.94 14.06 10.91
N ALA A 274 10.83 15.29 11.41
CA ALA A 274 11.18 16.50 10.66
C ALA A 274 12.67 16.53 10.26
N ARG A 275 13.58 16.18 11.18
CA ARG A 275 15.01 16.08 10.89
C ARG A 275 15.31 15.03 9.82
N ALA A 276 14.62 13.89 9.85
CA ALA A 276 14.80 12.83 8.86
C ALA A 276 14.42 13.31 7.46
N LEU A 277 13.26 13.95 7.29
CA LEU A 277 12.84 14.50 5.99
C LEU A 277 13.81 15.57 5.47
N LEU A 278 14.27 16.48 6.34
CA LEU A 278 15.28 17.49 5.98
C LEU A 278 16.62 16.86 5.58
N SER A 279 17.05 15.82 6.30
CA SER A 279 18.28 15.08 6.02
C SER A 279 18.21 14.36 4.67
N VAL A 280 17.10 13.66 4.39
CA VAL A 280 16.87 13.01 3.11
C VAL A 280 16.86 14.03 1.99
N ARG A 281 16.11 15.13 2.13
CA ARG A 281 16.09 16.19 1.13
C ARG A 281 17.51 16.70 0.82
N LYS A 282 18.31 16.98 1.84
CA LYS A 282 19.70 17.42 1.67
C LYS A 282 20.53 16.37 0.93
N ALA A 283 20.31 15.09 1.24
CA ALA A 283 21.02 13.97 0.61
C ALA A 283 20.59 13.75 -0.85
N THR A 284 19.31 13.92 -1.21
CA THR A 284 18.76 13.54 -2.51
C THR A 284 18.71 14.67 -3.54
N MET A 285 18.55 15.93 -3.10
CA MET A 285 18.38 17.07 -4.01
C MET A 285 19.68 17.54 -4.67
N GLY A 286 20.84 17.05 -4.22
CA GLY A 286 22.13 17.43 -4.76
C GLY A 286 22.40 16.86 -6.17
N PRO A 287 23.12 17.57 -7.06
CA PRO A 287 23.47 17.06 -8.40
C PRO A 287 24.22 15.71 -8.37
N ARG A 288 25.03 15.47 -7.32
CA ARG A 288 25.73 14.20 -7.11
C ARG A 288 24.75 13.04 -6.90
N ALA A 289 23.72 13.23 -6.09
CA ALA A 289 22.73 12.20 -5.81
C ALA A 289 21.93 11.82 -7.06
N ARG A 290 21.54 12.81 -7.87
CA ARG A 290 20.91 12.57 -9.17
C ARG A 290 21.80 11.75 -10.11
N ARG A 291 23.10 12.06 -10.17
CA ARG A 291 24.07 11.31 -11.00
C ARG A 291 24.26 9.86 -10.56
N VAL A 292 24.02 9.54 -9.29
CA VAL A 292 24.11 8.16 -8.79
C VAL A 292 22.80 7.41 -9.02
N ARG A 293 21.65 8.03 -8.69
CA ARG A 293 20.36 7.34 -8.68
C ARG A 293 19.74 7.20 -10.07
N LYS A 294 19.75 8.27 -10.87
CA LYS A 294 19.08 8.30 -12.18
C LYS A 294 19.60 7.24 -13.15
N PRO A 295 20.92 7.06 -13.35
CA PRO A 295 21.40 6.06 -14.31
C PRO A 295 21.00 4.63 -13.93
N GLY A 296 20.98 4.30 -12.63
CA GLY A 296 20.51 3.00 -12.16
C GLY A 296 19.02 2.76 -12.45
N HIS A 297 18.20 3.80 -12.26
CA HIS A 297 16.78 3.76 -12.60
C HIS A 297 16.55 3.63 -14.11
N ASP A 298 17.23 4.46 -14.93
CA ASP A 298 17.13 4.41 -16.38
C ASP A 298 17.58 3.05 -16.93
N ARG A 299 18.65 2.46 -16.36
CA ARG A 299 19.11 1.12 -16.73
C ARG A 299 18.05 0.07 -16.42
N ARG A 300 17.46 0.09 -15.21
CA ARG A 300 16.42 -0.87 -14.85
C ARG A 300 15.14 -0.68 -15.68
N LEU A 301 14.82 0.54 -16.10
CA LEU A 301 13.73 0.82 -17.03
C LEU A 301 13.99 0.17 -18.40
N LEU A 302 15.22 0.26 -18.92
CA LEU A 302 15.60 -0.40 -20.17
C LEU A 302 15.54 -1.93 -20.04
N GLU A 303 15.98 -2.48 -18.91
CA GLU A 303 15.84 -3.92 -18.64
C GLU A 303 14.38 -4.37 -18.63
N LEU A 304 13.46 -3.57 -18.05
CA LEU A 304 12.02 -3.87 -18.08
C LEU A 304 11.42 -3.71 -19.48
N ALA A 305 11.88 -2.73 -20.25
CA ALA A 305 11.46 -2.56 -21.64
C ALA A 305 11.80 -3.81 -22.47
N ASP A 306 13.02 -4.33 -22.31
CA ASP A 306 13.46 -5.56 -22.96
C ASP A 306 12.68 -6.79 -22.46
N GLU A 307 12.55 -6.96 -21.14
CA GLU A 307 11.84 -8.08 -20.49
C GLU A 307 10.39 -8.21 -20.96
N TRP A 308 9.70 -7.08 -21.13
CA TRP A 308 8.30 -7.05 -21.55
C TRP A 308 8.11 -6.77 -23.05
N SER A 309 9.20 -6.67 -23.82
CA SER A 309 9.17 -6.31 -25.24
C SER A 309 8.39 -5.01 -25.53
N LEU A 310 8.56 -4.02 -24.65
CA LEU A 310 7.98 -2.69 -24.75
C LEU A 310 9.00 -1.70 -25.28
N GLU A 311 8.52 -0.66 -25.95
CA GLU A 311 9.40 0.40 -26.43
C GLU A 311 9.91 1.26 -25.24
N PRO A 312 11.22 1.56 -25.16
CA PRO A 312 11.78 2.31 -24.04
C PRO A 312 11.19 3.71 -23.79
N SER A 313 10.83 4.46 -24.85
CA SER A 313 10.18 5.77 -24.70
C SER A 313 8.78 5.66 -24.13
N LEU A 314 8.00 4.63 -24.48
CA LEU A 314 6.71 4.32 -23.87
C LEU A 314 6.83 4.13 -22.36
N LEU A 315 7.80 3.32 -21.89
CA LEU A 315 8.01 3.15 -20.44
C LEU A 315 8.49 4.43 -19.75
N ARG A 316 9.27 5.28 -20.43
CA ARG A 316 9.64 6.60 -19.88
C ARG A 316 8.44 7.52 -19.77
N ASP A 317 7.54 7.49 -20.75
CA ASP A 317 6.31 8.28 -20.73
C ASP A 317 5.39 7.82 -19.60
N LEU A 318 5.25 6.51 -19.38
CA LEU A 318 4.50 5.97 -18.25
C LEU A 318 5.17 6.32 -16.90
N ASP A 319 6.48 6.16 -16.77
CA ASP A 319 7.24 6.54 -15.55
C ASP A 319 7.11 8.05 -15.26
N SER A 320 6.94 8.90 -16.29
CA SER A 320 6.75 10.34 -16.12
C SER A 320 5.39 10.73 -15.50
N LEU A 321 4.41 9.82 -15.47
CA LEU A 321 3.10 10.05 -14.85
C LEU A 321 3.16 10.11 -13.33
N LYS A 322 4.26 9.65 -12.72
CA LYS A 322 4.45 9.65 -11.27
C LYS A 322 4.41 11.06 -10.67
N ARG A 323 3.98 11.14 -9.42
CA ARG A 323 4.07 12.38 -8.63
C ARG A 323 5.50 12.58 -8.15
N THR A 324 5.89 13.84 -8.04
CA THR A 324 7.15 14.19 -7.40
C THR A 324 7.00 14.02 -5.89
N PRO A 325 7.88 13.28 -5.21
CA PRO A 325 7.82 13.09 -3.76
C PRO A 325 7.81 14.41 -3.01
N VAL A 326 7.08 14.49 -1.89
CA VAL A 326 6.96 15.72 -1.08
C VAL A 326 8.32 16.27 -0.65
N ILE A 327 9.30 15.39 -0.37
CA ILE A 327 10.66 15.80 0.01
C ILE A 327 11.34 16.71 -1.02
N SER A 328 10.87 16.73 -2.27
CA SER A 328 11.36 17.59 -3.35
C SER A 328 10.75 19.01 -3.35
N ASN A 329 9.62 19.21 -2.68
CA ASN A 329 8.85 20.46 -2.65
C ASN A 329 8.82 21.06 -1.23
N MET A 330 9.56 22.16 -1.00
CA MET A 330 9.66 22.78 0.33
C MET A 330 8.31 23.25 0.90
N PRO A 331 7.49 24.04 0.17
CA PRO A 331 6.15 24.41 0.66
C PRO A 331 5.31 23.20 1.06
N ARG A 332 5.32 22.14 0.25
CA ARG A 332 4.54 20.93 0.56
C ARG A 332 5.10 20.18 1.78
N MET A 333 6.42 20.09 1.91
CA MET A 333 7.07 19.48 3.07
C MET A 333 6.78 20.27 4.36
N MET A 334 6.79 21.61 4.31
CA MET A 334 6.39 22.46 5.45
C MET A 334 4.93 22.21 5.84
N SER A 335 4.06 22.04 4.84
CA SER A 335 2.64 21.72 5.03
C SER A 335 2.44 20.37 5.71
N ILE A 336 3.16 19.32 5.29
CA ILE A 336 3.10 17.98 5.91
C ILE A 336 3.67 18.00 7.32
N LEU A 337 4.76 18.72 7.52
CA LEU A 337 5.34 18.95 8.85
C LEU A 337 4.55 19.98 9.67
N MET A 338 3.35 20.38 9.25
CA MET A 338 2.48 21.34 9.94
C MET A 338 3.22 22.60 10.42
N LEU A 339 4.37 22.93 9.81
CA LEU A 339 5.29 23.95 10.32
C LEU A 339 4.72 25.33 10.07
N ASP A 340 3.90 25.47 9.04
CA ASP A 340 3.07 26.65 8.83
C ASP A 340 2.03 26.85 9.93
N LYS A 341 1.34 25.80 10.41
CA LYS A 341 0.43 25.89 11.56
C LYS A 341 1.18 26.23 12.84
N VAL A 342 2.31 25.57 13.09
CA VAL A 342 3.18 25.88 14.24
C VAL A 342 3.65 27.34 14.18
N LEU A 343 4.00 27.84 12.99
CA LEU A 343 4.40 29.23 12.80
C LEU A 343 3.22 30.19 13.03
N ILE A 344 2.04 29.92 12.49
CA ILE A 344 0.83 30.73 12.71
C ILE A 344 0.50 30.80 14.20
N VAL A 345 0.45 29.65 14.89
CA VAL A 345 0.17 29.59 16.33
C VAL A 345 1.28 30.29 17.12
N GLY A 346 2.55 30.05 16.79
CA GLY A 346 3.69 30.67 17.45
C GLY A 346 3.69 32.19 17.34
N ILE A 347 3.48 32.72 16.13
CA ILE A 347 3.33 34.17 15.88
C ILE A 347 2.16 34.73 16.69
N THR A 348 1.04 34.01 16.74
CA THR A 348 -0.16 34.43 17.47
C THR A 348 0.09 34.51 18.98
N VAL A 349 0.79 33.53 19.55
CA VAL A 349 1.18 33.54 20.97
C VAL A 349 2.11 34.72 21.26
N VAL A 350 3.15 34.91 20.45
CA VAL A 350 4.09 36.04 20.64
C VAL A 350 3.38 37.38 20.51
N ALA A 351 2.52 37.56 19.49
CA ALA A 351 1.74 38.77 19.31
C ALA A 351 0.79 39.04 20.49
N THR A 352 0.19 37.99 21.05
CA THR A 352 -0.67 38.10 22.25
C THR A 352 0.13 38.54 23.47
N LEU A 353 1.31 37.96 23.70
CA LEU A 353 2.19 38.34 24.80
C LEU A 353 2.67 39.78 24.68
N ILE A 354 3.01 40.22 23.46
CA ILE A 354 3.37 41.62 23.17
C ILE A 354 2.18 42.54 23.43
N ALA A 355 0.97 42.19 23.00
CA ALA A 355 -0.23 43.00 23.24
C ALA A 355 -0.55 43.11 24.75
N MET A 356 -0.40 42.02 25.51
CA MET A 356 -0.55 42.04 26.97
C MET A 356 0.50 42.92 27.65
N LEU A 357 1.74 42.91 27.16
CA LEU A 357 2.81 43.76 27.67
C LEU A 357 2.56 45.25 27.36
N LEU A 358 2.09 45.58 26.16
CA LEU A 358 1.94 46.97 25.71
C LEU A 358 0.61 47.62 26.14
N TRP A 359 -0.48 46.87 26.21
CA TRP A 359 -1.83 47.40 26.46
C TRP A 359 -2.44 46.93 27.79
N GLY A 360 -1.66 46.20 28.60
CA GLY A 360 -2.11 45.64 29.87
C GLY A 360 -3.01 44.41 29.69
N LEU A 361 -3.30 43.72 30.80
CA LEU A 361 -3.94 42.40 30.76
C LEU A 361 -5.34 42.43 30.11
N ALA A 362 -6.16 43.45 30.37
CA ALA A 362 -7.53 43.52 29.85
C ALA A 362 -7.55 43.70 28.31
N TRP A 363 -6.96 44.78 27.81
CA TRP A 363 -6.95 45.09 26.37
C TRP A 363 -6.04 44.17 25.57
N GLY A 364 -4.93 43.73 26.16
CA GLY A 364 -4.06 42.70 25.57
C GLY A 364 -4.76 41.35 25.42
N SER A 365 -5.64 40.97 26.36
CA SER A 365 -6.44 39.74 26.22
C SER A 365 -7.44 39.83 25.07
N VAL A 366 -8.12 40.98 24.91
CA VAL A 366 -9.05 41.21 23.78
C VAL A 366 -8.30 41.13 22.44
N ALA A 367 -7.14 41.77 22.33
CA ALA A 367 -6.28 41.67 21.16
C ALA A 367 -5.79 40.23 20.91
N GLY A 368 -5.46 39.49 21.97
CA GLY A 368 -5.11 38.08 21.91
C GLY A 368 -6.24 37.21 21.35
N PHE A 369 -7.48 37.39 21.83
CA PHE A 369 -8.64 36.66 21.28
C PHE A 369 -8.87 36.98 19.80
N ALA A 370 -8.76 38.25 19.39
CA ALA A 370 -8.87 38.63 18.00
C ALA A 370 -7.75 37.98 17.14
N ALA A 371 -6.52 37.97 17.64
CA ALA A 371 -5.39 37.32 16.97
C ALA A 371 -5.61 35.80 16.83
N MET A 372 -6.11 35.12 17.88
CA MET A 372 -6.44 33.69 17.81
C MET A 372 -7.57 33.40 16.81
N PHE A 373 -8.57 34.28 16.72
CA PHE A 373 -9.64 34.13 15.72
C PHE A 373 -9.08 34.25 14.31
N VAL A 374 -8.27 35.27 14.03
CA VAL A 374 -7.59 35.43 12.73
C VAL A 374 -6.69 34.23 12.42
N ALA A 375 -5.90 33.76 13.39
CA ALA A 375 -5.07 32.57 13.25
C ALA A 375 -5.89 31.32 12.91
N SER A 376 -7.05 31.15 13.55
CA SER A 376 -7.96 30.03 13.29
C SER A 376 -8.53 30.09 11.87
N VAL A 377 -8.90 31.29 11.39
CA VAL A 377 -9.35 31.50 10.00
C VAL A 377 -8.21 31.23 9.02
N LEU A 378 -6.99 31.69 9.30
CA LEU A 378 -5.82 31.43 8.45
C LEU A 378 -5.51 29.93 8.37
N VAL A 379 -5.53 29.21 9.50
CA VAL A 379 -5.36 27.75 9.53
C VAL A 379 -6.46 27.06 8.71
N TRP A 380 -7.72 27.50 8.85
CA TRP A 380 -8.83 26.97 8.06
C TRP A 380 -8.67 27.22 6.56
N LEU A 381 -8.24 28.41 6.15
CA LEU A 381 -7.97 28.74 4.74
C LEU A 381 -6.83 27.90 4.17
N VAL A 382 -5.76 27.73 4.95
CA VAL A 382 -4.61 26.87 4.60
C VAL A 382 -5.07 25.42 4.43
N ASP A 383 -5.91 24.90 5.34
CA ASP A 383 -6.46 23.55 5.25
C ASP A 383 -7.39 23.37 4.04
N ARG A 384 -8.20 24.36 3.70
CA ARG A 384 -9.09 24.30 2.53
C ARG A 384 -8.33 24.23 1.20
N GLY A 385 -7.14 24.85 1.12
CA GLY A 385 -6.28 24.78 -0.05
C GLY A 385 -5.46 23.49 -0.17
N ARG A 386 -5.48 22.63 0.87
CA ARG A 386 -4.66 21.40 0.95
C ARG A 386 -5.40 20.13 0.59
N ASP A 387 -6.73 20.16 0.60
CA ASP A 387 -7.60 19.00 0.43
C ASP A 387 -7.63 18.53 -1.03
N VAL A 388 -6.48 18.12 -1.54
CA VAL A 388 -6.35 17.34 -2.76
C VAL A 388 -6.34 15.89 -2.32
N ASP A 389 -7.49 15.24 -2.42
CA ASP A 389 -7.65 13.81 -2.15
C ASP A 389 -6.53 13.03 -2.90
N PRO A 390 -5.62 12.33 -2.19
CA PRO A 390 -4.57 11.51 -2.80
C PRO A 390 -5.14 10.46 -3.76
N ALA A 391 -6.41 10.09 -3.63
CA ALA A 391 -7.11 9.19 -4.55
C ALA A 391 -7.51 9.85 -5.88
N THR A 392 -7.45 11.19 -6.01
CA THR A 392 -7.81 11.88 -7.26
C THR A 392 -6.84 11.57 -8.40
N PRO A 393 -5.49 11.71 -8.24
CA PRO A 393 -4.54 11.24 -9.25
C PRO A 393 -4.76 9.78 -9.63
N LEU A 394 -5.03 8.92 -8.65
CA LEU A 394 -5.22 7.47 -8.84
C LEU A 394 -6.47 7.12 -9.67
N LYS A 395 -7.44 8.02 -9.79
CA LYS A 395 -8.61 7.86 -10.67
C LYS A 395 -8.36 8.36 -12.10
N LEU A 396 -7.41 9.29 -12.30
CA LEU A 396 -7.17 9.94 -13.60
C LEU A 396 -6.01 9.31 -14.38
N VAL A 397 -5.01 8.77 -13.68
CA VAL A 397 -3.85 8.14 -14.31
C VAL A 397 -4.19 6.87 -15.11
N PRO A 398 -5.12 5.99 -14.69
CA PRO A 398 -5.48 4.80 -15.46
C PRO A 398 -5.85 5.08 -16.91
N GLU A 399 -6.60 6.16 -17.16
CA GLU A 399 -6.94 6.61 -18.52
C GLU A 399 -5.68 6.94 -19.34
N ARG A 400 -4.72 7.65 -18.73
CA ARG A 400 -3.47 8.02 -19.40
C ARG A 400 -2.59 6.81 -19.72
N ILE A 401 -2.63 5.78 -18.88
CA ILE A 401 -1.92 4.52 -19.11
C ILE A 401 -2.58 3.79 -20.28
N LEU A 402 -3.89 3.55 -20.22
CA LEU A 402 -4.62 2.81 -21.26
C LEU A 402 -4.60 3.52 -22.62
N ALA A 403 -4.44 4.84 -22.66
CA ALA A 403 -4.23 5.58 -23.90
C ALA A 403 -2.87 5.31 -24.58
N ARG A 404 -1.92 4.64 -23.90
CA ARG A 404 -0.54 4.43 -24.37
C ARG A 404 -0.13 2.96 -24.45
N ILE A 405 -0.76 2.08 -23.68
CA ILE A 405 -0.46 0.65 -23.61
C ILE A 405 -1.61 -0.17 -24.18
N ASP A 406 -1.30 -1.29 -24.83
CA ASP A 406 -2.30 -2.25 -25.31
C ASP A 406 -2.85 -3.07 -24.13
N ALA A 407 -3.83 -2.53 -23.42
CA ALA A 407 -4.54 -3.22 -22.34
C ALA A 407 -6.01 -2.80 -22.27
N GLN A 408 -6.87 -3.73 -21.88
CA GLN A 408 -8.29 -3.46 -21.61
C GLN A 408 -8.53 -2.99 -20.17
N TYR A 409 -7.69 -3.48 -19.24
CA TYR A 409 -7.84 -3.27 -17.81
C TYR A 409 -6.61 -2.57 -17.24
N CYS A 410 -6.81 -1.50 -16.46
CA CYS A 410 -5.77 -0.93 -15.61
C CYS A 410 -6.13 -1.25 -14.16
N ILE A 411 -5.24 -1.95 -13.44
CA ILE A 411 -5.53 -2.48 -12.12
C ILE A 411 -4.53 -1.91 -11.11
N PHE A 412 -5.03 -1.13 -10.15
CA PHE A 412 -4.24 -0.60 -9.03
C PHE A 412 -4.59 -1.27 -7.69
N GLY A 413 -3.70 -1.10 -6.71
CA GLY A 413 -3.92 -1.33 -5.27
C GLY A 413 -3.88 -0.01 -4.50
N HIS A 414 -3.21 0.00 -3.35
CA HIS A 414 -2.72 1.17 -2.61
C HIS A 414 -3.77 2.00 -1.85
N THR A 415 -4.95 2.25 -2.42
CA THR A 415 -5.97 3.10 -1.75
C THR A 415 -6.81 2.35 -0.71
N HIS A 416 -6.64 1.02 -0.64
CA HIS A 416 -7.45 0.10 0.16
C HIS A 416 -8.95 0.09 -0.20
N LYS A 417 -9.40 0.88 -1.18
CA LYS A 417 -10.81 1.07 -1.52
C LYS A 417 -11.15 0.31 -2.81
N PRO A 418 -11.91 -0.80 -2.72
CA PRO A 418 -12.30 -1.55 -3.91
C PRO A 418 -13.15 -0.66 -4.83
N LEU A 419 -12.78 -0.61 -6.12
CA LEU A 419 -13.42 0.26 -7.11
C LEU A 419 -13.43 -0.40 -8.48
N ARG A 420 -14.51 -0.17 -9.23
CA ARG A 420 -14.61 -0.48 -10.65
C ARG A 420 -15.18 0.74 -11.37
N MET A 421 -14.45 1.24 -12.35
CA MET A 421 -14.80 2.45 -13.09
C MET A 421 -14.50 2.27 -14.58
N GLY A 422 -15.48 2.56 -15.44
CA GLY A 422 -15.24 2.66 -16.89
C GLY A 422 -14.47 3.92 -17.23
N ILE A 423 -13.61 3.86 -18.24
CA ILE A 423 -12.83 5.00 -18.73
C ILE A 423 -13.49 5.51 -20.01
N GLU A 424 -13.65 6.83 -20.15
CA GLU A 424 -14.33 7.46 -21.31
C GLU A 424 -13.65 7.11 -22.64
N GLY A 425 -12.31 7.08 -22.66
CA GLY A 425 -11.50 6.66 -23.82
C GLY A 425 -11.49 5.15 -24.10
N GLY A 426 -12.23 4.35 -23.34
CA GLY A 426 -12.25 2.90 -23.43
C GLY A 426 -11.42 2.20 -22.35
N GLY A 427 -11.77 0.95 -22.06
CA GLY A 427 -11.16 0.17 -21.00
C GLY A 427 -11.80 0.38 -19.62
N VAL A 428 -11.26 -0.30 -18.61
CA VAL A 428 -11.80 -0.29 -17.25
C VAL A 428 -10.67 -0.16 -16.24
N TYR A 429 -10.84 0.79 -15.32
CA TYR A 429 -10.03 0.89 -14.12
C TYR A 429 -10.62 0.04 -12.99
N LEU A 430 -9.77 -0.75 -12.35
CA LEU A 430 -10.10 -1.52 -11.16
C LEU A 430 -9.13 -1.17 -10.04
N ASN A 431 -9.63 -0.97 -8.83
CA ASN A 431 -8.83 -1.00 -7.61
C ASN A 431 -9.16 -2.29 -6.86
N THR A 432 -8.14 -3.08 -6.51
CA THR A 432 -8.29 -4.36 -5.81
C THR A 432 -8.86 -4.21 -4.41
N GLY A 433 -8.79 -3.03 -3.80
CA GLY A 433 -9.15 -2.81 -2.40
C GLY A 433 -8.06 -3.32 -1.46
N THR A 434 -8.45 -3.88 -0.32
CA THR A 434 -7.51 -4.37 0.71
C THR A 434 -7.90 -5.73 1.24
N TRP A 435 -6.91 -6.46 1.76
CA TRP A 435 -7.15 -7.66 2.57
C TRP A 435 -7.21 -7.36 4.06
N LEU A 436 -6.91 -6.13 4.48
CA LEU A 436 -7.01 -5.70 5.87
C LEU A 436 -8.47 -5.46 6.30
N PRO A 437 -8.98 -6.18 7.32
CA PRO A 437 -10.34 -6.00 7.81
C PRO A 437 -10.50 -4.83 8.80
N SER A 438 -9.39 -4.30 9.31
CA SER A 438 -9.34 -3.17 10.24
C SER A 438 -9.38 -1.82 9.54
N GLY A 439 -9.79 -0.79 10.30
CA GLY A 439 -9.84 0.59 9.80
C GLY A 439 -10.88 0.78 8.69
N LYS A 440 -10.65 1.75 7.81
CA LYS A 440 -11.44 1.92 6.59
C LYS A 440 -10.79 1.09 5.46
N PRO A 441 -11.58 0.36 4.66
CA PRO A 441 -13.03 0.43 4.53
C PRO A 441 -13.80 -0.54 5.47
N GLY A 442 -13.09 -1.31 6.28
CA GLY A 442 -13.64 -2.25 7.26
C GLY A 442 -13.96 -3.63 6.69
N LEU A 443 -14.22 -4.59 7.58
CA LEU A 443 -14.40 -6.02 7.27
C LEU A 443 -15.35 -6.32 6.10
N LEU A 444 -16.46 -5.59 5.95
CA LEU A 444 -17.45 -5.81 4.89
C LEU A 444 -16.91 -5.50 3.48
N ARG A 445 -15.84 -4.71 3.39
CA ARG A 445 -15.20 -4.25 2.15
C ARG A 445 -13.75 -4.75 2.03
N ALA A 446 -13.34 -5.67 2.90
CA ALA A 446 -12.05 -6.33 2.86
C ALA A 446 -12.10 -7.65 2.06
N PHE A 447 -10.93 -8.27 1.88
CA PHE A 447 -10.70 -9.53 1.14
C PHE A 447 -11.13 -9.46 -0.32
N THR A 448 -11.07 -8.25 -0.90
CA THR A 448 -11.39 -8.02 -2.30
C THR A 448 -10.20 -8.36 -3.20
N HIS A 449 -10.50 -8.76 -4.43
CA HIS A 449 -9.50 -9.13 -5.42
C HIS A 449 -10.09 -9.01 -6.83
N VAL A 450 -9.25 -8.82 -7.84
CA VAL A 450 -9.71 -8.90 -9.23
C VAL A 450 -9.47 -10.31 -9.75
N MET A 451 -10.40 -10.81 -10.55
CA MET A 451 -10.28 -12.08 -11.24
C MET A 451 -10.41 -11.87 -12.74
N ILE A 452 -9.37 -12.28 -13.49
CA ILE A 452 -9.35 -12.29 -14.95
C ILE A 452 -9.49 -13.74 -15.41
N ARG A 453 -10.54 -13.99 -16.19
CA ARG A 453 -10.79 -15.29 -16.83
C ARG A 453 -10.56 -15.17 -18.32
N HIS A 454 -9.91 -16.16 -18.91
CA HIS A 454 -9.73 -16.26 -20.37
C HIS A 454 -10.71 -17.26 -20.95
N SER A 455 -11.43 -16.84 -21.98
CA SER A 455 -12.38 -17.66 -22.72
C SER A 455 -12.18 -17.51 -24.23
N GLY A 456 -12.92 -18.28 -25.03
CA GLY A 456 -12.89 -18.16 -26.50
C GLY A 456 -13.31 -16.76 -27.01
N SER A 457 -14.06 -15.99 -26.23
CA SER A 457 -14.51 -14.64 -26.57
C SER A 457 -13.58 -13.52 -26.06
N GLY A 458 -12.46 -13.87 -25.42
CA GLY A 458 -11.50 -12.91 -24.85
C GLY A 458 -11.34 -13.04 -23.33
N ALA A 459 -10.64 -12.07 -22.74
CA ALA A 459 -10.44 -11.97 -21.30
C ALA A 459 -11.55 -11.13 -20.65
N SER A 460 -12.00 -11.53 -19.47
CA SER A 460 -12.96 -10.75 -18.67
C SER A 460 -12.45 -10.56 -17.25
N ALA A 461 -12.33 -9.30 -16.81
CA ALA A 461 -11.97 -8.96 -15.44
C ALA A 461 -13.19 -8.60 -14.59
N GLN A 462 -13.29 -9.18 -13.40
CA GLN A 462 -14.34 -8.90 -12.42
C GLN A 462 -13.74 -8.60 -11.05
N LEU A 463 -14.30 -7.61 -10.34
CA LEU A 463 -13.98 -7.35 -8.95
C LEU A 463 -14.77 -8.33 -8.07
N MET A 464 -14.05 -9.04 -7.23
CA MET A 464 -14.52 -10.16 -6.43
C MET A 464 -14.21 -9.91 -4.95
N GLN A 465 -14.88 -10.64 -4.07
CA GLN A 465 -14.64 -10.68 -2.64
C GLN A 465 -14.56 -12.13 -2.20
N TRP A 466 -13.51 -12.45 -1.44
CA TRP A 466 -13.37 -13.74 -0.80
C TRP A 466 -14.21 -13.78 0.47
N ARG A 467 -15.22 -14.65 0.48
CA ARG A 467 -16.17 -14.81 1.59
C ARG A 467 -16.71 -16.23 1.63
N ASP A 468 -16.89 -16.78 2.82
CA ASP A 468 -17.49 -18.10 3.04
C ASP A 468 -16.75 -19.22 2.25
N GLY A 469 -15.43 -19.10 2.10
CA GLY A 469 -14.60 -20.10 1.41
C GLY A 469 -14.68 -20.10 -0.13
N ALA A 470 -15.22 -19.03 -0.72
CA ALA A 470 -15.31 -18.86 -2.17
C ALA A 470 -15.18 -17.38 -2.60
N SER A 471 -14.78 -17.16 -3.86
CA SER A 471 -14.80 -15.84 -4.47
C SER A 471 -16.18 -15.54 -5.04
N ARG A 472 -16.80 -14.45 -4.58
CA ARG A 472 -18.10 -13.96 -5.05
C ARG A 472 -17.94 -12.58 -5.69
N PRO A 473 -18.78 -12.18 -6.65
CA PRO A 473 -18.75 -10.82 -7.18
C PRO A 473 -18.83 -9.80 -6.05
N PHE A 474 -17.91 -8.85 -6.02
CA PHE A 474 -17.97 -7.76 -5.05
C PHE A 474 -19.12 -6.84 -5.43
N THR A 475 -20.02 -6.66 -4.47
CA THR A 475 -21.05 -5.64 -4.53
C THR A 475 -20.69 -4.61 -3.49
N ASP A 476 -20.41 -3.38 -3.92
CA ASP A 476 -20.34 -2.25 -3.00
C ASP A 476 -21.69 -2.22 -2.30
N GLY A 477 -21.74 -2.58 -1.01
CA GLY A 477 -22.97 -2.81 -0.24
C GLY A 477 -23.80 -1.54 -0.01
N GLY A 478 -23.99 -0.73 -1.04
CA GLY A 478 -24.79 0.47 -1.05
C GLY A 478 -26.27 0.13 -1.14
N ARG A 479 -27.07 1.02 -0.54
CA ARG A 479 -28.44 1.28 -0.97
C ARG A 479 -28.55 1.06 -2.47
N LEU A 480 -29.48 0.20 -2.87
CA LEU A 480 -29.96 0.08 -4.24
C LEU A 480 -29.95 1.45 -4.91
N SER A 481 -29.06 1.64 -5.89
CA SER A 481 -29.13 2.78 -6.77
C SER A 481 -30.53 2.78 -7.37
N LYS A 482 -31.32 3.82 -7.10
CA LYS A 482 -32.69 3.96 -7.63
C LYS A 482 -32.78 3.95 -9.16
N SER A 483 -31.67 3.85 -9.89
CA SER A 483 -31.64 3.73 -11.34
C SER A 483 -31.74 2.29 -11.88
N SER A 484 -31.48 1.25 -11.08
CA SER A 484 -31.55 -0.15 -11.57
C SER A 484 -32.88 -0.85 -11.28
N ALA A 485 -33.70 -0.31 -10.36
CA ALA A 485 -35.05 -0.80 -10.10
C ALA A 485 -36.10 -0.32 -11.13
N ALA A 486 -35.75 0.63 -11.99
CA ALA A 486 -36.66 1.18 -13.02
C ALA A 486 -36.60 0.42 -14.36
N MET A 487 -35.61 -0.46 -14.58
CA MET A 487 -35.47 -1.22 -15.83
C MET A 487 -35.92 -2.68 -15.74
N SER A 488 -36.19 -3.20 -14.55
CA SER A 488 -36.66 -4.58 -14.34
C SER A 488 -38.18 -4.72 -14.16
N VAL A 489 -38.93 -3.62 -14.10
CA VAL A 489 -40.40 -3.63 -13.92
C VAL A 489 -41.16 -3.45 -15.25
N GLN A 490 -40.48 -3.10 -16.36
CA GLN A 490 -41.13 -2.80 -17.64
C GLN A 490 -41.09 -3.93 -18.69
N ARG A 491 -40.74 -5.17 -18.29
CA ARG A 491 -40.67 -6.33 -19.21
C ARG A 491 -41.45 -7.57 -18.76
N ALA A 492 -42.34 -7.43 -17.78
CA ALA A 492 -43.12 -8.55 -17.24
C ALA A 492 -44.66 -8.42 -17.42
N ASP A 493 -45.13 -7.53 -18.29
CA ASP A 493 -46.53 -7.42 -18.69
C ASP A 493 -46.64 -7.42 -20.21
N GLU A 494 -46.50 -8.59 -20.82
CA GLU A 494 -47.05 -8.92 -22.14
C GLU A 494 -46.76 -10.40 -22.39
N THR A 495 -47.67 -11.26 -21.91
CA THR A 495 -48.05 -12.58 -22.47
C THR A 495 -48.72 -13.42 -21.37
N SER A 496 -50.05 -13.39 -21.31
CA SER A 496 -50.85 -14.47 -20.73
C SER A 496 -51.91 -14.90 -21.75
N PRO A 497 -51.95 -16.18 -22.13
CA PRO A 497 -52.94 -16.69 -23.09
C PRO A 497 -54.28 -16.98 -22.41
N SER A 498 -55.33 -16.80 -23.19
CA SER A 498 -56.71 -17.19 -22.92
C SER A 498 -56.84 -18.66 -22.53
N ILE A 499 -57.55 -18.94 -21.44
CA ILE A 499 -58.18 -20.25 -21.23
C ILE A 499 -59.65 -20.02 -20.88
N SER A 500 -60.49 -20.44 -21.81
CA SER A 500 -61.93 -20.66 -21.70
C SER A 500 -62.24 -21.85 -20.77
N ALA A 501 -63.25 -21.71 -19.92
CA ALA A 501 -64.12 -22.82 -19.53
C ALA A 501 -65.46 -22.27 -19.02
N GLU A 502 -66.53 -22.54 -19.78
CA GLU A 502 -67.92 -22.40 -19.36
C GLU A 502 -68.28 -23.43 -18.27
N ALA A 503 -69.24 -23.05 -17.41
CA ALA A 503 -70.50 -23.78 -17.14
C ALA A 503 -70.89 -23.80 -15.65
N ARG A 504 -72.11 -23.27 -15.43
CA ARG A 504 -73.01 -23.28 -14.26
C ARG A 504 -72.84 -22.22 -13.19
#